data_AF-A0A920UAL8-F1
#
_entry.id   AF-A0A920UAL8-F1
#
_cell.length_a   1.000
_cell.length_b   1.000
_cell.length_c   1.000
_cell.angle_alpha   90.00
_cell.angle_beta   90.00
_cell.angle_gamma   90.00
#
_symmetry.space_group_name_H-M   'P 1'
#
loop_
_entity.id
_entity.type
_entity.pdbx_description
1 polymer ?
#
loop_
_entity_poly.entity_id
_entity_poly.type
_entity_poly.pdbx_seq_one_letter_code
_entity_poly.pdbx_strand_id
1 'polypeptide(L)'
;MTRAARILGVDMDDEGAGEIARRSRGTPRIGNRLLRQVRGFAQVERSGRVDGEVARDGLAFFGVDGLGLDKPSREILSALCHRFSGGPVGLKTLSISVSEPEDTVEDVYEPFLIQQGLLIRTPKGRVATAAAYAHLGVDPPVG
;
A
#
# COMPACT_ATOMS: atom_id res chain seq x y z
N MET A 1 14.06 9.85 -5.98
CA MET A 1 14.42 8.42 -5.98
C MET A 1 15.85 8.19 -6.49
N THR A 2 16.26 8.83 -7.58
CA THR A 2 17.57 8.67 -8.25
C THR A 2 18.79 8.78 -7.33
N ARG A 3 18.78 9.70 -6.34
CA ARG A 3 19.85 9.80 -5.33
C ARG A 3 19.97 8.52 -4.49
N ALA A 4 18.86 7.97 -4.04
CA ALA A 4 18.84 6.75 -3.24
C ALA A 4 19.29 5.53 -4.05
N ALA A 5 18.87 5.45 -5.33
CA ALA A 5 19.33 4.42 -6.26
C ALA A 5 20.86 4.42 -6.40
N ARG A 6 21.46 5.61 -6.60
CA ARG A 6 22.92 5.76 -6.67
C ARG A 6 23.62 5.33 -5.39
N ILE A 7 23.12 5.73 -4.23
CA ILE A 7 23.70 5.36 -2.92
C ILE A 7 23.65 3.84 -2.70
N LEU A 8 22.60 3.17 -3.19
CA LEU A 8 22.40 1.73 -3.04
C LEU A 8 22.96 0.90 -4.21
N GLY A 9 23.65 1.53 -5.17
CA GLY A 9 24.22 0.87 -6.34
C GLY A 9 23.17 0.19 -7.22
N VAL A 10 21.99 0.79 -7.37
CA VAL A 10 20.91 0.28 -8.23
C VAL A 10 21.04 0.91 -9.61
N ASP A 11 21.22 0.07 -10.65
CA ASP A 11 21.06 0.49 -12.04
C ASP A 11 19.56 0.65 -12.36
N MET A 12 19.15 1.85 -12.77
CA MET A 12 17.73 2.21 -12.88
C MET A 12 17.54 3.38 -13.85
N ASP A 13 16.43 3.37 -14.62
CA ASP A 13 15.98 4.52 -15.40
C ASP A 13 14.95 5.40 -14.68
N ASP A 14 14.61 6.52 -15.31
CA ASP A 14 13.67 7.48 -14.78
C ASP A 14 12.25 6.91 -14.63
N GLU A 15 11.86 5.92 -15.45
CA GLU A 15 10.56 5.28 -15.35
C GLU A 15 10.48 4.40 -14.11
N GLY A 16 11.47 3.53 -13.88
CA GLY A 16 11.58 2.72 -12.67
C GLY A 16 11.68 3.58 -11.41
N ALA A 17 12.44 4.68 -11.47
CA ALA A 17 12.54 5.66 -10.40
C ALA A 17 11.19 6.32 -10.08
N GLY A 18 10.43 6.65 -11.13
CA GLY A 18 9.10 7.24 -11.04
C GLY A 18 8.08 6.30 -10.39
N GLU A 19 8.06 5.02 -10.79
CA GLU A 19 7.16 4.01 -10.24
C GLU A 19 7.35 3.83 -8.72
N ILE A 20 8.59 3.66 -8.28
CA ILE A 20 8.91 3.50 -6.85
C ILE A 20 8.59 4.80 -6.09
N ALA A 21 8.85 5.97 -6.69
CA ALA A 21 8.57 7.26 -6.06
C ALA A 21 7.07 7.46 -5.84
N ARG A 22 6.22 7.18 -6.84
CA ARG A 22 4.76 7.30 -6.73
C ARG A 22 4.21 6.43 -5.59
N ARG A 23 4.71 5.20 -5.45
CA ARG A 23 4.26 4.26 -4.40
C ARG A 23 4.93 4.45 -3.04
N SER A 24 5.87 5.40 -2.93
CA SER A 24 6.57 5.70 -1.67
C SER A 24 5.73 6.51 -0.67
N ARG A 25 4.53 6.96 -1.06
CA ARG A 25 3.63 7.73 -0.19
C ARG A 25 4.26 9.02 0.34
N GLY A 26 5.10 9.67 -0.48
CA GLY A 26 5.87 10.86 -0.09
C GLY A 26 6.86 10.65 1.05
N THR A 27 7.10 9.39 1.47
CA THR A 27 7.84 9.06 2.68
C THR A 27 9.20 8.47 2.32
N PRO A 28 10.33 9.18 2.59
CA PRO A 28 11.67 8.71 2.21
C PRO A 28 12.01 7.31 2.75
N ARG A 29 11.57 6.99 3.97
CA ARG A 29 11.77 5.66 4.59
C ARG A 29 11.08 4.54 3.79
N ILE A 30 9.87 4.77 3.31
CA ILE A 30 9.12 3.80 2.50
C ILE A 30 9.78 3.67 1.13
N GLY A 31 10.14 4.79 0.49
CA GLY A 31 10.86 4.77 -0.79
C GLY A 31 12.14 3.94 -0.73
N ASN A 32 12.95 4.11 0.33
CA ASN A 32 14.16 3.32 0.53
C ASN A 32 13.88 1.82 0.76
N ARG A 33 12.78 1.46 1.44
CA ARG A 33 12.35 0.07 1.62
C ARG A 33 11.99 -0.56 0.28
N LEU A 34 11.11 0.10 -0.47
CA LEU A 34 10.63 -0.36 -1.79
C LEU A 34 11.79 -0.50 -2.77
N LEU A 35 12.72 0.46 -2.79
CA LEU A 35 13.89 0.40 -3.63
C LEU A 35 14.77 -0.84 -3.37
N ARG A 36 15.01 -1.18 -2.10
CA ARG A 36 15.78 -2.39 -1.76
C ARG A 36 15.06 -3.67 -2.17
N GLN A 37 13.74 -3.71 -2.00
CA GLN A 37 12.88 -4.82 -2.39
C GLN A 37 12.91 -5.03 -3.92
N VAL A 38 12.63 -3.97 -4.69
CA VAL A 38 12.65 -4.02 -6.16
C VAL A 38 14.05 -4.35 -6.69
N ARG A 39 15.12 -3.84 -6.08
CA ARG A 39 16.49 -4.24 -6.42
C ARG A 39 16.69 -5.74 -6.24
N GLY A 40 16.29 -6.29 -5.09
CA GLY A 40 16.40 -7.73 -4.82
C GLY A 40 15.61 -8.55 -5.84
N PHE A 41 14.40 -8.12 -6.17
CA PHE A 41 13.59 -8.73 -7.23
C PHE A 41 14.30 -8.70 -8.60
N ALA A 42 14.81 -7.53 -9.01
CA ALA A 42 15.50 -7.36 -10.29
C ALA A 42 16.77 -8.22 -10.40
N GLN A 43 17.47 -8.46 -9.29
CA GLN A 43 18.66 -9.31 -9.25
C GLN A 43 18.36 -10.80 -9.38
N VAL A 44 17.19 -11.26 -8.92
CA VAL A 44 16.81 -12.68 -8.93
C VAL A 44 16.02 -13.03 -10.18
N GLU A 45 15.07 -12.19 -10.56
CA GLU A 45 14.06 -12.50 -11.59
C GLU A 45 14.35 -11.86 -12.95
N ARG A 46 15.36 -10.97 -13.05
CA ARG A 46 15.66 -10.14 -14.23
C ARG A 46 17.18 -9.95 -14.40
N SER A 47 17.60 -8.95 -15.16
CA SER A 47 19.01 -8.65 -15.48
C SER A 47 19.72 -7.75 -14.45
N GLY A 48 19.09 -7.46 -13.29
CA GLY A 48 19.62 -6.56 -12.27
C GLY A 48 19.38 -5.06 -12.51
N ARG A 49 18.95 -4.66 -13.72
CA ARG A 49 18.51 -3.29 -14.04
C ARG A 49 17.03 -3.09 -13.70
N VAL A 50 16.70 -1.93 -13.14
CA VAL A 50 15.33 -1.55 -12.77
C VAL A 50 14.78 -0.53 -13.76
N ASP A 51 14.02 -1.00 -14.74
CA ASP A 51 13.18 -0.15 -15.59
C ASP A 51 11.75 -0.01 -15.03
N GLY A 52 10.87 0.68 -15.75
CA GLY A 52 9.47 0.85 -15.37
C GLY A 52 8.71 -0.46 -15.21
N GLU A 53 8.96 -1.45 -16.07
CA GLU A 53 8.29 -2.75 -16.00
C GLU A 53 8.78 -3.56 -14.80
N VAL A 54 10.10 -3.66 -14.62
CA VAL A 54 10.71 -4.35 -13.47
C VAL A 54 10.27 -3.71 -12.14
N ALA A 55 10.17 -2.38 -12.09
CA ALA A 55 9.63 -1.69 -10.92
C ALA A 55 8.17 -2.04 -10.66
N ARG A 56 7.31 -2.03 -11.69
CA ARG A 56 5.90 -2.39 -11.56
C ARG A 56 5.73 -3.82 -11.08
N ASP A 57 6.43 -4.77 -11.69
CA ASP A 57 6.41 -6.19 -11.37
C ASP A 57 6.92 -6.45 -9.95
N GLY A 58 8.07 -5.87 -9.59
CA GLY A 58 8.65 -6.04 -8.26
C GLY A 58 7.73 -5.47 -7.17
N LEU A 59 7.17 -4.28 -7.38
CA LEU A 59 6.22 -3.68 -6.44
C LEU A 59 4.96 -4.55 -6.31
N ALA A 60 4.42 -5.09 -7.41
CA ALA A 60 3.29 -6.00 -7.40
C ALA A 60 3.61 -7.31 -6.66
N PHE A 61 4.80 -7.87 -6.88
CA PHE A 61 5.30 -9.07 -6.20
C PHE A 61 5.35 -8.88 -4.68
N PHE A 62 5.79 -7.71 -4.20
CA PHE A 62 5.76 -7.34 -2.79
C PHE A 62 4.39 -6.85 -2.29
N GLY A 63 3.35 -6.95 -3.13
CA GLY A 63 1.98 -6.61 -2.78
C GLY A 63 1.75 -5.12 -2.57
N VAL A 64 2.44 -4.27 -3.34
CA VAL A 64 2.27 -2.82 -3.35
C VAL A 64 1.50 -2.41 -4.61
N ASP A 65 0.27 -1.93 -4.41
CA ASP A 65 -0.60 -1.53 -5.51
C ASP A 65 -0.26 -0.16 -6.10
N GLY A 66 -1.05 0.29 -7.09
CA GLY A 66 -0.83 1.57 -7.78
C GLY A 66 -0.88 2.80 -6.88
N LEU A 67 -1.61 2.77 -5.76
CA LEU A 67 -1.65 3.87 -4.78
C LEU A 67 -0.51 3.77 -3.75
N GLY A 68 0.26 2.68 -3.77
CA GLY A 68 1.31 2.42 -2.79
C GLY A 68 0.79 1.78 -1.51
N LEU A 69 -0.42 1.19 -1.53
CA LEU A 69 -0.92 0.39 -0.41
C LEU A 69 -0.20 -0.94 -0.37
N ASP A 70 0.40 -1.24 0.77
CA ASP A 70 0.96 -2.56 1.05
C ASP A 70 -0.16 -3.56 1.39
N LYS A 71 0.21 -4.83 1.47
CA LYS A 71 -0.71 -5.94 1.74
C LYS A 71 -1.62 -5.68 2.98
N PRO A 72 -1.12 -5.27 4.16
CA PRO A 72 -1.97 -5.02 5.31
C PRO A 72 -2.99 -3.88 5.08
N SER A 73 -2.57 -2.80 4.43
CA SER A 73 -3.46 -1.68 4.09
C SER A 73 -4.62 -2.13 3.19
N ARG A 74 -4.34 -2.99 2.21
CA ARG A 74 -5.37 -3.57 1.32
C ARG A 74 -6.26 -4.57 2.04
N GLU A 75 -5.71 -5.35 2.96
CA GLU A 75 -6.48 -6.28 3.80
C GLU A 75 -7.44 -5.55 4.74
N ILE A 76 -7.05 -4.37 5.27
CA ILE A 76 -7.95 -3.49 6.04
C ILE A 76 -9.14 -3.05 5.18
N LEU A 77 -8.89 -2.52 3.98
CA LEU A 77 -9.96 -2.10 3.08
C LEU A 77 -10.85 -3.28 2.66
N SER A 78 -10.25 -4.42 2.35
CA SER A 78 -10.96 -5.65 1.99
C SER A 78 -11.84 -6.14 3.16
N ALA A 79 -11.33 -6.13 4.39
CA ALA A 79 -12.11 -6.49 5.56
C ALA A 79 -13.32 -5.56 5.73
N LEU A 80 -13.12 -4.25 5.65
CA LEU A 80 -14.22 -3.27 5.75
C LEU A 80 -15.25 -3.45 4.64
N CYS A 81 -14.82 -3.55 3.38
CA CYS A 81 -15.74 -3.58 2.23
C CYS A 81 -16.46 -4.92 2.09
N HIS A 82 -15.75 -6.04 2.24
CA HIS A 82 -16.31 -7.38 1.99
C HIS A 82 -16.88 -8.08 3.23
N ARG A 83 -16.21 -7.96 4.38
CA ARG A 83 -16.60 -8.72 5.58
C ARG A 83 -17.59 -7.93 6.44
N PHE A 84 -17.44 -6.62 6.46
CA PHE A 84 -18.21 -5.74 7.34
C PHE A 84 -19.17 -4.82 6.59
N SER A 85 -19.35 -5.02 5.28
CA SER A 85 -20.29 -4.25 4.44
C SER A 85 -20.15 -2.73 4.62
N GLY A 86 -18.92 -2.24 4.75
CA GLY A 86 -18.61 -0.83 4.88
C GLY A 86 -18.41 -0.34 6.32
N GLY A 87 -18.77 -1.13 7.33
CA GLY A 87 -18.64 -0.78 8.76
C GLY A 87 -19.90 -0.15 9.37
N PRO A 88 -19.82 0.50 10.55
CA PRO A 88 -18.61 0.82 11.33
C PRO A 88 -18.03 -0.36 12.11
N VAL A 89 -16.69 -0.45 12.19
CA VAL A 89 -15.97 -1.52 12.92
C VAL A 89 -14.99 -0.96 13.94
N GLY A 90 -15.01 -1.48 15.17
CA GLY A 90 -14.06 -1.08 16.22
C GLY A 90 -12.61 -1.48 15.90
N LEU A 91 -11.62 -0.75 16.44
CA LEU A 91 -10.19 -0.98 16.17
C LEU A 91 -9.80 -2.43 16.44
N LYS A 92 -10.13 -2.91 17.64
CA LYS A 92 -9.86 -4.28 18.08
C LYS A 92 -10.41 -5.36 17.15
N THR A 93 -11.63 -5.17 16.65
CA THR A 93 -12.24 -6.15 15.72
C THR A 93 -11.54 -6.10 14.36
N LEU A 94 -11.23 -4.90 13.88
CA LEU A 94 -10.55 -4.70 12.61
C LEU A 94 -9.12 -5.26 12.65
N SER A 95 -8.37 -5.00 13.72
CA SER A 95 -6.99 -5.46 13.92
C SER A 95 -6.90 -6.99 13.97
N ILE A 96 -7.80 -7.64 14.72
CA ILE A 96 -7.93 -9.11 14.74
C ILE A 96 -8.23 -9.66 13.34
N SER A 97 -9.06 -8.98 12.56
CA SER A 97 -9.48 -9.45 11.22
C SER A 97 -8.36 -9.41 10.18
N VAL A 98 -7.33 -8.59 10.40
CA VAL A 98 -6.16 -8.44 9.52
C VAL A 98 -4.87 -8.97 10.17
N SER A 99 -4.96 -9.58 11.36
CA SER A 99 -3.81 -10.13 12.09
C SER A 99 -2.68 -9.12 12.37
N GLU A 100 -3.05 -7.85 12.59
CA GLU A 100 -2.09 -6.79 12.93
C GLU A 100 -2.36 -6.26 14.35
N PRO A 101 -1.35 -5.75 15.07
CA PRO A 101 -1.56 -5.04 16.33
C PRO A 101 -2.44 -3.80 16.19
N GLU A 102 -3.22 -3.45 17.23
CA GLU A 102 -4.11 -2.28 17.22
C GLU A 102 -3.36 -0.96 16.97
N ASP A 103 -2.22 -0.77 17.65
CA ASP A 103 -1.34 0.39 17.49
C ASP A 103 -0.76 0.46 16.07
N THR A 104 -0.40 -0.68 15.48
CA THR A 104 0.11 -0.72 14.10
C THR A 104 -0.98 -0.33 13.10
N VAL A 105 -2.22 -0.82 13.27
CA VAL A 105 -3.35 -0.40 12.44
C VAL A 105 -3.59 1.10 12.56
N GLU A 106 -3.64 1.62 13.79
CA GLU A 106 -3.98 3.01 14.07
C GLU A 106 -2.88 4.01 13.68
N ASP A 107 -1.62 3.70 13.95
CA ASP A 107 -0.50 4.64 13.81
C ASP A 107 0.27 4.47 12.50
N VAL A 108 0.21 3.30 11.87
CA VAL A 108 0.99 3.00 10.65
C VAL A 108 0.11 2.96 9.40
N TYR A 109 -1.03 2.26 9.43
CA TYR A 109 -1.83 2.03 8.23
C TYR A 109 -2.93 3.07 8.04
N GLU A 110 -3.72 3.34 9.07
CA GLU A 110 -4.85 4.27 9.00
C GLU A 110 -4.48 5.69 8.53
N PRO A 111 -3.36 6.32 8.94
CA PRO A 111 -3.07 7.70 8.54
C PRO A 111 -3.03 7.86 7.02
N PHE A 112 -2.44 6.90 6.30
CA PHE A 112 -2.39 6.95 4.84
C PHE A 112 -3.74 6.62 4.21
N LEU A 113 -4.48 5.63 4.73
CA LEU A 113 -5.82 5.29 4.23
C LEU A 113 -6.80 6.46 4.37
N ILE A 114 -6.73 7.18 5.49
CA ILE A 114 -7.52 8.39 5.74
C ILE A 114 -7.09 9.51 4.81
N GLN A 115 -5.78 9.73 4.64
CA GLN A 115 -5.25 10.75 3.73
C GLN A 115 -5.66 10.50 2.27
N GLN A 116 -5.73 9.25 1.83
CA GLN A 116 -6.22 8.88 0.51
C GLN A 116 -7.76 8.89 0.41
N GLY A 117 -8.47 9.19 1.50
CA GLY A 117 -9.92 9.22 1.54
C GLY A 117 -10.58 7.85 1.42
N LEU A 118 -9.86 6.76 1.72
CA LEU A 118 -10.34 5.37 1.62
C LEU A 118 -11.01 4.90 2.93
N LEU A 119 -10.63 5.49 4.07
CA LEU A 119 -11.11 5.14 5.39
C LEU A 119 -11.53 6.40 6.16
N ILE A 120 -12.63 6.31 6.90
CA ILE A 120 -13.07 7.36 7.84
C ILE A 120 -13.14 6.78 9.25
N ARG A 121 -12.60 7.52 10.24
CA ARG A 121 -12.83 7.25 11.66
C ARG A 121 -14.13 7.92 12.11
N THR A 122 -14.98 7.16 12.77
CA THR A 122 -16.20 7.65 13.42
C THR A 122 -16.19 7.25 14.91
N PRO A 123 -17.00 7.87 15.77
CA PRO A 123 -17.14 7.42 17.16
C PRO A 123 -17.58 5.96 17.31
N LYS A 124 -18.24 5.39 16.28
CA LYS A 124 -18.71 3.99 16.26
C LYS A 124 -17.67 3.02 15.71
N GLY A 125 -16.61 3.50 15.08
CA GLY A 125 -15.60 2.67 14.42
C GLY A 125 -15.14 3.21 13.06
N ARG A 126 -14.42 2.36 12.32
CA ARG A 126 -13.86 2.63 11.00
C ARG A 126 -14.88 2.28 9.93
N VAL A 127 -15.00 3.14 8.93
CA VAL A 127 -15.94 3.01 7.82
C VAL A 127 -15.18 3.12 6.51
N ALA A 128 -15.47 2.23 5.56
CA ALA A 128 -14.94 2.33 4.20
C ALA A 128 -15.71 3.39 3.41
N THR A 129 -15.00 4.18 2.62
CA THR A 129 -15.63 5.19 1.74
C THR A 129 -15.95 4.62 0.38
N ALA A 130 -16.75 5.32 -0.42
CA ALA A 130 -16.96 4.98 -1.82
C ALA A 130 -15.65 4.85 -2.62
N ALA A 131 -14.61 5.62 -2.26
CA ALA A 131 -13.29 5.51 -2.90
C ALA A 131 -12.61 4.16 -2.59
N ALA A 132 -12.81 3.58 -1.40
CA ALA A 132 -12.30 2.24 -1.10
C ALA A 132 -12.98 1.15 -1.92
N TYR A 133 -14.31 1.24 -2.09
CA TYR A 133 -15.07 0.35 -2.98
C TYR A 133 -14.57 0.45 -4.42
N ALA A 134 -14.44 1.67 -4.95
CA ALA A 134 -13.92 1.91 -6.29
C ALA A 134 -12.48 1.38 -6.46
N HIS A 135 -11.61 1.59 -5.47
CA HIS A 135 -10.23 1.10 -5.49
C HIS A 135 -10.14 -0.42 -5.53
N LEU A 136 -11.00 -1.11 -4.79
CA LEU A 136 -11.06 -2.58 -4.78
C LEU A 136 -11.83 -3.15 -5.99
N GLY A 137 -12.51 -2.31 -6.78
CA GLY A 137 -13.32 -2.74 -7.91
C GLY A 137 -14.59 -3.49 -7.50
N VAL A 138 -15.19 -3.09 -6.37
CA VAL A 138 -16.32 -3.80 -5.75
C VAL A 138 -17.49 -2.84 -5.52
N ASP A 139 -18.70 -3.32 -5.74
CA ASP A 139 -19.89 -2.49 -5.58
C ASP A 139 -20.17 -2.21 -4.09
N PRO A 140 -20.54 -0.97 -3.74
CA PRO A 140 -21.01 -0.68 -2.39
C PRO A 140 -22.30 -1.45 -2.10
N PRO A 141 -22.53 -1.88 -0.85
CA PRO A 141 -23.79 -2.52 -0.48
C PRO A 141 -24.94 -1.58 -0.82
N VAL A 142 -25.96 -2.14 -1.47
CA VAL A 142 -27.24 -1.46 -1.70
C VAL A 142 -27.89 -1.23 -0.34
N GLY A 143 -28.12 0.04 -0.01
CA GLY A 143 -28.78 0.46 1.23
C GLY A 143 -30.25 0.06 1.29
#